data_AF-A0A7G1KG49-F1
#
_entry.id   AF-A0A7G1KG49-F1
#
_cell.length_a   1.000
_cell.length_b   1.000
_cell.length_c   1.000
_cell.angle_alpha   90.00
_cell.angle_beta   90.00
_cell.angle_gamma   90.00
#
_symmetry.space_group_name_H-M   'P 1'
#
loop_
_entity.id
_entity.type
_entity.pdbx_description
1 polymer ?
#
loop_
_entity_poly.entity_id
_entity_poly.type
_entity_poly.pdbx_seq_one_letter_code
_entity_poly.pdbx_strand_id
1 'polypeptide(L)'
;MATFPNFTGTVLLMGAHDEFFARMVRERRQQLGNLTMPEVHQRGGPAVPAQQRADRCELSANVRPSTFAKFDTGLGWQEGSARAAYYDRRPPVPVESDTPAFEPGASSISLSLEQLLPLLDAQRFLRTAPIAELPNAIGKLDDAISGIVGPFVTSVLEANRGTQVHPLVEIAFGESLAAPVSPDDPDATEKLYRRWLIGRAEDLDDALQQAFEQRFQKRNQDAATTSRAVAPN
;
A
#
# COMPACT_ATOMS: atom_id res chain seq x y z
N MET A 1 26.11 -60.68 30.47
CA MET A 1 27.10 -59.60 30.26
C MET A 1 26.98 -59.15 28.81
N ALA A 2 26.22 -58.09 28.55
CA ALA A 2 26.28 -57.27 27.34
C ALA A 2 25.41 -56.04 27.57
N THR A 3 26.00 -54.89 27.33
CA THR A 3 25.66 -53.56 27.81
C THR A 3 24.73 -52.85 26.82
N PHE A 4 23.72 -52.13 27.30
CA PHE A 4 22.96 -51.17 26.49
C PHE A 4 23.84 -49.96 26.12
N PRO A 5 23.64 -49.36 24.94
CA PRO A 5 23.77 -47.93 24.80
C PRO A 5 22.39 -47.28 24.72
N ASN A 6 22.17 -46.36 25.67
CA ASN A 6 21.11 -45.36 25.68
C ASN A 6 21.10 -44.55 24.37
N PHE A 7 19.96 -44.53 23.67
CA PHE A 7 19.68 -43.51 22.66
C PHE A 7 19.37 -42.18 23.37
N THR A 8 20.43 -41.43 23.64
CA THR A 8 20.34 -40.03 24.08
C THR A 8 20.59 -39.14 22.88
N GLY A 9 19.64 -38.25 22.59
CA GLY A 9 19.93 -36.94 22.02
C GLY A 9 20.30 -36.86 20.55
N THR A 10 19.34 -36.48 19.73
CA THR A 10 19.58 -35.45 18.71
C THR A 10 18.35 -34.55 18.68
N VAL A 11 18.28 -33.63 19.64
CA VAL A 11 17.50 -32.40 19.43
C VAL A 11 18.27 -31.66 18.35
N LEU A 12 17.75 -31.68 17.12
CA LEU A 12 18.19 -30.80 16.06
C LEU A 12 18.26 -29.38 16.64
N LEU A 13 19.46 -28.80 16.66
CA LEU A 13 19.64 -27.37 16.89
C LEU A 13 18.71 -26.64 15.92
N MET A 14 17.61 -26.08 16.44
CA MET A 14 16.81 -25.08 15.74
C MET A 14 17.74 -23.90 15.49
N GLY A 15 18.27 -23.84 14.27
CA GLY A 15 19.22 -22.80 13.87
C GLY A 15 18.54 -21.45 13.98
N ALA A 16 19.19 -20.51 14.66
CA ALA A 16 18.79 -19.12 14.58
C ALA A 16 18.72 -18.67 13.11
N HIS A 17 17.59 -18.09 12.72
CA HIS A 17 17.33 -17.62 11.36
C HIS A 17 17.48 -16.10 11.28
N ASP A 18 18.68 -15.62 11.57
CA ASP A 18 19.00 -14.18 11.68
C ASP A 18 18.65 -13.39 10.41
N GLU A 19 19.02 -13.88 9.24
CA GLU A 19 18.72 -13.22 7.96
C GLU A 19 17.21 -13.12 7.67
N PHE A 20 16.48 -14.21 7.94
CA PHE A 20 15.04 -14.24 7.77
C PHE A 20 14.37 -13.25 8.72
N PHE A 21 14.77 -13.26 9.99
CA PHE A 21 14.24 -12.37 11.01
C PHE A 21 14.56 -10.90 10.70
N ALA A 22 15.79 -10.58 10.32
CA ALA A 22 16.22 -9.24 9.94
C ALA A 22 15.38 -8.70 8.77
N ARG A 23 15.13 -9.54 7.76
CA ARG A 23 14.26 -9.19 6.63
C ARG A 23 12.83 -8.89 7.10
N MET A 24 12.22 -9.76 7.91
CA MET A 24 10.86 -9.54 8.42
C MET A 24 10.73 -8.25 9.23
N VAL A 25 11.74 -7.92 10.06
CA VAL A 25 11.77 -6.67 10.84
C VAL A 25 11.83 -5.44 9.94
N ARG A 26 12.63 -5.46 8.86
CA ARG A 26 12.73 -4.35 7.90
C ARG A 26 11.43 -4.17 7.11
N GLU A 27 10.91 -5.26 6.54
CA GLU A 27 9.67 -5.25 5.76
C GLU A 27 8.50 -4.73 6.61
N ARG A 28 8.38 -5.18 7.88
CA ARG A 28 7.31 -4.71 8.75
C ARG A 28 7.43 -3.22 9.09
N ARG A 29 8.64 -2.70 9.31
CA ARG A 29 8.82 -1.25 9.53
C ARG A 29 8.40 -0.45 8.30
N GLN A 30 8.66 -0.95 7.09
CA GLN A 30 8.20 -0.32 5.85
C GLN A 30 6.67 -0.33 5.74
N GLN A 31 6.04 -1.48 6.02
CA GLN A 31 4.57 -1.62 6.04
C GLN A 31 3.89 -0.67 7.03
N LEU A 32 4.53 -0.35 8.14
CA LEU A 32 4.01 0.54 9.17
C LEU A 32 4.31 2.04 8.92
N GLY A 33 4.60 2.42 7.68
CA GLY A 33 4.88 3.81 7.30
C GLY A 33 6.36 4.20 7.40
N ASN A 34 7.27 3.26 7.11
CA ASN A 34 8.73 3.45 7.20
C ASN A 34 9.22 3.89 8.58
N LEU A 35 8.75 3.20 9.63
CA LEU A 35 9.17 3.50 11.01
C LEU A 35 10.69 3.43 11.19
N THR A 36 11.23 4.46 11.83
CA THR A 36 12.60 4.50 12.32
C THR A 36 12.75 3.63 13.58
N MET A 37 13.99 3.20 13.90
CA MET A 37 14.24 2.42 15.10
C MET A 37 13.84 3.12 16.41
N PRO A 38 14.07 4.46 16.56
CA PRO A 38 13.55 5.20 17.70
C PRO A 38 12.02 5.14 17.82
N GLU A 39 11.29 5.28 16.71
CA GLU A 39 9.81 5.19 16.72
C GLU A 39 9.34 3.79 17.10
N VAL A 40 9.99 2.73 16.61
CA VAL A 40 9.70 1.35 17.05
C VAL A 40 9.91 1.20 18.55
N HIS A 41 10.97 1.80 19.11
CA HIS A 41 11.20 1.78 20.55
C HIS A 41 10.12 2.54 21.33
N GLN A 42 9.71 3.72 20.83
CA GLN A 42 8.61 4.50 21.44
C GLN A 42 7.28 3.73 21.43
N ARG A 43 7.05 2.88 20.43
CA ARG A 43 5.90 1.95 20.36
C ARG A 43 6.03 0.72 21.28
N GLY A 44 6.97 0.72 22.22
CA GLY A 44 7.23 -0.42 23.13
C GLY A 44 8.20 -1.47 22.58
N GLY A 45 8.83 -1.17 21.43
CA GLY A 45 9.82 -2.03 20.79
C GLY A 45 11.15 -2.13 21.56
N PRO A 46 12.05 -3.01 21.09
CA PRO A 46 13.35 -3.20 21.71
C PRO A 46 14.21 -1.92 21.55
N ALA A 47 15.22 -1.75 22.40
CA ALA A 47 16.10 -0.60 22.31
C ALA A 47 16.82 -0.56 20.95
N VAL A 48 17.14 0.64 20.45
CA VAL A 48 17.77 0.85 19.14
C VAL A 48 19.01 -0.06 18.91
N PRO A 49 19.93 -0.27 19.87
CA PRO A 49 21.06 -1.18 19.67
C PRO A 49 20.65 -2.65 19.41
N ALA A 50 19.56 -3.11 20.03
CA ALA A 50 19.05 -4.46 19.79
C ALA A 50 18.39 -4.58 18.41
N GLN A 51 17.74 -3.52 17.93
CA GLN A 51 17.21 -3.46 16.56
C GLN A 51 18.35 -3.43 15.52
N GLN A 52 19.42 -2.67 15.77
CA GLN A 52 20.60 -2.65 14.90
C GLN A 52 21.26 -4.01 14.79
N ARG A 53 21.38 -4.73 15.92
CA ARG A 53 21.88 -6.11 15.92
C ARG A 53 20.97 -7.05 15.13
N ALA A 54 19.66 -6.91 15.27
CA ALA A 54 18.71 -7.67 14.46
C ALA A 54 18.91 -7.41 12.97
N ASP A 55 18.99 -6.14 12.56
CA ASP A 55 19.19 -5.76 11.16
C ASP A 55 20.53 -6.27 10.61
N ARG A 56 21.58 -6.35 11.42
CA ARG A 56 22.89 -6.86 11.02
C ARG A 56 23.02 -8.38 11.06
N CYS A 57 21.94 -9.10 11.39
CA CYS A 57 21.96 -10.55 11.57
C CYS A 57 22.89 -10.99 12.73
N GLU A 58 23.00 -10.16 13.77
CA GLU A 58 23.88 -10.34 14.94
C GLU A 58 23.08 -10.54 16.24
N LEU A 59 21.82 -10.96 16.12
CA LEU A 59 21.08 -11.48 17.26
C LEU A 59 21.74 -12.80 17.64
N SER A 60 22.37 -12.85 18.81
CA SER A 60 23.05 -14.06 19.26
C SER A 60 22.02 -15.18 19.47
N ALA A 61 22.43 -16.44 19.33
CA ALA A 61 21.57 -17.59 19.64
C ALA A 61 20.92 -17.55 21.06
N ASN A 62 21.49 -16.79 22.00
CA ASN A 62 21.00 -16.61 23.37
C ASN A 62 20.20 -15.30 23.61
N VAL A 63 19.52 -14.77 22.59
CA VAL A 63 18.66 -13.59 22.78
C VAL A 63 17.55 -13.91 23.78
N ARG A 64 17.39 -13.01 24.76
CA ARG A 64 16.38 -13.15 25.82
C ARG A 64 14.97 -13.19 25.21
N PRO A 65 14.05 -14.04 25.71
CA PRO A 65 12.65 -14.07 25.27
C PRO A 65 11.98 -12.69 25.31
N SER A 66 12.33 -11.87 26.29
CA SER A 66 11.80 -10.50 26.44
C SER A 66 12.18 -9.56 25.30
N THR A 67 13.27 -9.82 24.56
CA THR A 67 13.60 -9.04 23.36
C THR A 67 12.64 -9.35 22.22
N PHE A 68 12.25 -10.62 22.04
CA PHE A 68 11.26 -11.02 21.03
C PHE A 68 9.87 -10.47 21.36
N ALA A 69 9.45 -10.53 22.63
CA ALA A 69 8.18 -9.93 23.06
C ALA A 69 8.12 -8.42 22.78
N LYS A 70 9.26 -7.71 22.91
CA LYS A 70 9.35 -6.31 22.51
C LYS A 70 9.26 -6.12 21.00
N PHE A 71 9.83 -7.01 20.20
CA PHE A 71 9.61 -6.98 18.74
C PHE A 71 8.14 -7.19 18.40
N ASP A 72 7.46 -8.14 19.07
CA ASP A 72 6.01 -8.34 18.90
C ASP A 72 5.24 -7.04 19.17
N THR A 73 5.55 -6.37 20.29
CA THR A 73 4.89 -5.11 20.67
C THR A 73 5.20 -3.96 19.69
N GLY A 74 6.48 -3.66 19.46
CA GLY A 74 6.90 -2.49 18.68
C GLY A 74 6.58 -2.58 17.19
N LEU A 75 6.40 -3.79 16.65
CA LEU A 75 6.07 -4.04 15.24
C LEU A 75 4.62 -4.48 15.02
N GLY A 76 3.80 -4.51 16.07
CA GLY A 76 2.41 -4.94 16.00
C GLY A 76 2.27 -6.35 15.46
N TRP A 77 3.06 -7.28 15.98
CA TRP A 77 2.92 -8.71 15.74
C TRP A 77 2.27 -9.41 16.93
N GLN A 78 1.62 -10.54 16.67
CA GLN A 78 1.04 -11.40 17.67
C GLN A 78 2.13 -11.88 18.63
N GLU A 79 1.78 -11.95 19.92
CA GLU A 79 2.69 -12.41 20.97
C GLU A 79 3.32 -13.76 20.62
N GLY A 80 4.65 -13.82 20.68
CA GLY A 80 5.44 -15.02 20.41
C GLY A 80 5.79 -15.25 18.95
N SER A 81 5.22 -14.49 18.01
CA SER A 81 5.45 -14.69 16.58
C SER A 81 6.83 -14.20 16.11
N ALA A 82 7.42 -13.17 16.73
CA ALA A 82 8.81 -12.79 16.52
C ALA A 82 9.78 -13.91 16.89
N ARG A 83 9.51 -14.60 18.01
CA ARG A 83 10.32 -15.73 18.45
C ARG A 83 10.21 -16.90 17.47
N ALA A 84 9.01 -17.21 17.00
CA ALA A 84 8.78 -18.25 15.99
C ALA A 84 9.48 -17.91 14.66
N ALA A 85 9.52 -16.63 14.27
CA ALA A 85 10.26 -16.20 13.09
C ALA A 85 11.76 -16.43 13.22
N TYR A 86 12.31 -16.20 14.40
CA TYR A 86 13.73 -16.36 14.65
C TYR A 86 14.16 -17.83 14.74
N TYR A 87 13.42 -18.68 15.45
CA TYR A 87 13.83 -20.07 15.70
C TYR A 87 13.19 -21.10 14.75
N ASP A 88 11.99 -20.83 14.24
CA ASP A 88 11.21 -21.78 13.42
C ASP A 88 11.13 -21.36 11.95
N ARG A 89 11.70 -20.20 11.59
CA ARG A 89 11.56 -19.57 10.27
C ARG A 89 10.10 -19.37 9.85
N ARG A 90 9.20 -19.18 10.82
CA ARG A 90 7.77 -18.92 10.57
C ARG A 90 7.53 -17.41 10.46
N PRO A 91 6.92 -16.90 9.39
CA PRO A 91 6.62 -15.48 9.29
C PRO A 91 5.88 -14.98 10.55
N PRO A 92 6.28 -13.85 11.17
CA PRO A 92 5.53 -13.25 12.25
C PRO A 92 4.11 -12.94 11.80
N VAL A 93 3.15 -13.06 12.71
CA VAL A 93 1.74 -12.82 12.41
C VAL A 93 1.44 -11.37 12.80
N PRO A 94 1.11 -10.47 11.86
CA PRO A 94 0.62 -9.14 12.21
C PRO A 94 -0.62 -9.26 13.10
N VAL A 95 -0.65 -8.49 14.20
CA VAL A 95 -1.94 -8.15 14.79
C VAL A 95 -2.61 -7.30 13.72
N GLU A 96 -3.73 -7.78 13.16
CA GLU A 96 -4.55 -7.00 12.26
C GLU A 96 -4.84 -5.68 12.97
N SER A 97 -4.14 -4.65 12.52
CA SER A 97 -4.50 -3.28 12.83
C SER A 97 -5.76 -3.06 11.99
N ASP A 98 -6.76 -2.37 12.52
CA ASP A 98 -7.92 -1.87 11.78
C ASP A 98 -7.52 -0.86 10.67
N THR A 99 -6.37 -1.03 10.02
CA THR A 99 -6.14 -0.56 8.66
C THR A 99 -7.18 -1.25 7.79
N PRO A 100 -8.15 -0.49 7.25
CA PRO A 100 -9.14 -1.06 6.34
C PRO A 100 -8.40 -1.79 5.23
N ALA A 101 -8.88 -2.98 4.87
CA ALA A 101 -8.36 -3.69 3.71
C ALA A 101 -8.42 -2.75 2.50
N PHE A 102 -7.35 -2.74 1.69
CA PHE A 102 -7.34 -1.95 0.46
C PHE A 102 -8.50 -2.38 -0.42
N GLU A 103 -9.44 -1.48 -0.65
CA GLU A 103 -10.55 -1.71 -1.55
C GLU A 103 -10.07 -1.39 -2.97
N PRO A 104 -10.00 -2.36 -3.90
CA PRO A 104 -9.43 -2.13 -5.23
C PRO A 104 -10.21 -1.15 -6.12
N GLY A 105 -11.21 -0.43 -5.57
CA GLY A 105 -12.11 0.45 -6.30
C GLY A 105 -13.14 -0.33 -7.11
N ALA A 106 -13.66 0.26 -8.18
CA ALA A 106 -14.60 -0.43 -9.05
C ALA A 106 -13.95 -1.65 -9.73
N SER A 107 -14.56 -2.83 -9.62
CA SER A 107 -14.09 -4.08 -10.25
C SER A 107 -14.22 -4.07 -11.79
N SER A 108 -14.95 -3.10 -12.33
CA SER A 108 -15.12 -2.88 -13.76
C SER A 108 -15.31 -1.39 -14.03
N ILE A 109 -14.70 -0.90 -15.11
CA ILE A 109 -14.93 0.46 -15.61
C ILE A 109 -15.97 0.36 -16.73
N SER A 110 -17.12 1.01 -16.55
CA SER A 110 -18.08 1.18 -17.65
C SER A 110 -17.60 2.31 -18.54
N LEU A 111 -17.29 2.00 -19.79
CA LEU A 111 -16.89 2.98 -20.80
C LEU A 111 -18.06 3.26 -21.74
N SER A 112 -18.36 4.53 -21.96
CA SER A 112 -19.26 4.94 -23.02
C SER A 112 -18.59 4.78 -24.38
N LEU A 113 -19.39 4.68 -25.45
CA LEU A 113 -18.86 4.67 -26.80
C LEU A 113 -18.07 5.96 -27.11
N GLU A 114 -18.52 7.09 -26.57
CA GLU A 114 -17.85 8.39 -26.70
C GLU A 114 -16.44 8.39 -26.08
N GLN A 115 -16.21 7.62 -25.01
CA GLN A 115 -14.88 7.45 -24.40
C GLN A 115 -14.00 6.46 -25.17
N LEU A 116 -14.60 5.48 -25.85
CA LEU A 116 -13.87 4.50 -26.65
C LEU A 116 -13.39 5.06 -27.99
N LEU A 117 -14.15 5.99 -28.59
CA LEU A 117 -13.83 6.56 -29.90
C LEU A 117 -12.45 7.26 -29.94
N PRO A 118 -12.09 8.15 -28.99
CA PRO A 118 -10.76 8.77 -28.95
C PRO A 118 -9.62 7.75 -28.87
N LEU A 119 -9.81 6.66 -28.11
CA LEU A 119 -8.81 5.62 -27.96
C LEU A 119 -8.59 4.85 -29.27
N LEU A 120 -9.68 4.52 -29.97
CA LEU A 120 -9.60 3.87 -31.28
C LEU A 120 -8.96 4.77 -32.33
N ASP A 121 -9.29 6.06 -32.32
CA ASP A 121 -8.73 7.03 -33.26
C ASP A 121 -7.24 7.30 -32.98
N ALA A 122 -6.85 7.41 -31.71
CA ALA A 122 -5.43 7.51 -31.32
C ALA A 122 -4.64 6.26 -31.74
N GLN A 123 -5.20 5.06 -31.53
CA GLN A 123 -4.56 3.81 -31.94
C GLN A 123 -4.38 3.74 -33.47
N ARG A 124 -5.42 4.10 -34.24
CA ARG A 124 -5.36 4.14 -35.71
C ARG A 124 -4.31 5.13 -36.20
N PHE A 125 -4.31 6.32 -35.62
CA PHE A 125 -3.36 7.37 -35.97
C PHE A 125 -1.92 6.93 -35.67
N LEU A 126 -1.65 6.34 -34.51
CA LEU A 126 -0.33 5.82 -34.14
C LEU A 126 0.18 4.74 -35.12
N ARG A 127 -0.70 3.89 -35.65
CA ARG A 127 -0.31 2.85 -36.62
C ARG A 127 0.13 3.41 -37.97
N THR A 128 -0.38 4.56 -38.35
CA THR A 128 -0.14 5.16 -39.68
C THR A 128 0.72 6.41 -39.64
N ALA A 129 1.00 6.95 -38.45
CA ALA A 129 1.71 8.19 -38.28
C ALA A 129 3.15 8.09 -38.84
N PRO A 130 3.59 9.06 -39.65
CA PRO A 130 5.01 9.15 -40.00
C PRO A 130 5.83 9.45 -38.74
N ILE A 131 7.13 9.11 -38.76
CA ILE A 131 8.03 9.28 -37.61
C ILE A 131 7.99 10.72 -37.05
N ALA A 132 7.89 11.72 -37.94
CA ALA A 132 7.80 13.13 -37.55
C ALA A 132 6.55 13.48 -36.73
N GLU A 133 5.46 12.71 -36.85
CA GLU A 133 4.21 12.92 -36.11
C GLU A 133 4.05 11.97 -34.93
N LEU A 134 4.99 11.05 -34.67
CA LEU A 134 4.94 10.14 -33.53
C LEU A 134 4.73 10.85 -32.19
N PRO A 135 5.37 11.99 -31.88
CA PRO A 135 5.12 12.70 -30.62
C PRO A 135 3.65 13.13 -30.47
N ASN A 136 3.02 13.59 -31.55
CA ASN A 136 1.61 13.97 -31.54
C ASN A 136 0.71 12.73 -31.41
N ALA A 137 1.06 11.63 -32.09
CA ALA A 137 0.31 10.39 -31.99
C ALA A 137 0.35 9.76 -30.60
N ILE A 138 1.51 9.84 -29.92
CA ILE A 138 1.65 9.43 -28.52
C ILE A 138 0.83 10.35 -27.62
N GLY A 139 0.91 11.68 -27.79
CA GLY A 139 0.11 12.62 -27.01
C GLY A 139 -1.39 12.34 -27.09
N LYS A 140 -1.93 12.07 -28.29
CA LYS A 140 -3.35 11.70 -28.46
C LYS A 140 -3.72 10.38 -27.75
N LEU A 141 -2.80 9.42 -27.71
CA LEU A 141 -3.02 8.18 -26.98
C LEU A 141 -3.03 8.42 -25.48
N ASP A 142 -2.10 9.24 -24.97
CA ASP A 142 -2.01 9.60 -23.57
C ASP A 142 -3.26 10.37 -23.11
N ASP A 143 -3.77 11.29 -23.92
CA ASP A 143 -5.03 12.01 -23.67
C ASP A 143 -6.22 11.05 -23.59
N ALA A 144 -6.32 10.13 -24.56
CA ALA A 144 -7.41 9.14 -24.59
C ALA A 144 -7.36 8.17 -23.40
N ILE A 145 -6.16 7.71 -23.02
CA ILE A 145 -5.97 6.85 -21.84
C ILE A 145 -6.30 7.63 -20.57
N SER A 146 -5.88 8.89 -20.46
CA SER A 146 -6.12 9.73 -19.28
C SER A 146 -7.62 9.92 -19.01
N GLY A 147 -8.44 10.11 -20.05
CA GLY A 147 -9.90 10.21 -19.94
C GLY A 147 -10.58 8.92 -19.41
N ILE A 148 -9.93 7.76 -19.58
CA ILE A 148 -10.42 6.45 -19.10
C ILE A 148 -9.90 6.16 -17.69
N VAL A 149 -8.61 6.39 -17.47
CA VAL A 149 -7.92 6.05 -16.22
C VAL A 149 -8.30 7.02 -15.10
N GLY A 150 -8.52 8.31 -15.42
CA GLY A 150 -8.86 9.34 -14.44
C GLY A 150 -10.06 8.98 -13.55
N PRO A 151 -11.23 8.61 -14.11
CA PRO A 151 -12.39 8.17 -13.34
C PRO A 151 -12.12 6.92 -12.47
N PHE A 152 -11.36 5.95 -12.99
CA PHE A 152 -10.98 4.77 -12.23
C PHE A 152 -10.13 5.12 -11.01
N VAL A 153 -9.08 5.93 -11.21
CA VAL A 153 -8.23 6.41 -10.12
C VAL A 153 -9.07 7.15 -9.08
N THR A 154 -9.96 8.04 -9.52
CA THR A 154 -10.89 8.72 -8.61
C THR A 154 -11.70 7.70 -7.78
N SER A 155 -12.25 6.66 -8.40
CA SER A 155 -13.04 5.64 -7.67
C SER A 155 -12.22 4.85 -6.63
N VAL A 156 -10.96 4.53 -6.96
CA VAL A 156 -10.04 3.86 -6.02
C VAL A 156 -9.72 4.79 -4.86
N LEU A 157 -9.40 6.05 -5.13
CA LEU A 157 -9.08 7.03 -4.09
C LEU A 157 -10.27 7.35 -3.18
N GLU A 158 -11.48 7.45 -3.75
CA GLU A 158 -12.71 7.62 -2.98
C GLU A 158 -12.94 6.42 -2.04
N ALA A 159 -12.84 5.19 -2.55
CA ALA A 159 -13.06 3.98 -1.75
C ALA A 159 -12.08 3.82 -0.58
N ASN A 160 -10.87 4.38 -0.71
CA ASN A 160 -9.80 4.27 0.28
C ASN A 160 -9.53 5.58 1.02
N ARG A 161 -10.42 6.59 0.93
CA ARG A 161 -10.19 7.88 1.59
C ARG A 161 -10.06 7.70 3.11
N GLY A 162 -9.05 8.34 3.69
CA GLY A 162 -8.76 8.23 5.12
C GLY A 162 -7.88 7.03 5.50
N THR A 163 -7.51 6.20 4.53
CA THR A 163 -6.48 5.16 4.68
C THR A 163 -5.15 5.63 4.12
N GLN A 164 -4.07 4.92 4.45
CA GLN A 164 -2.78 5.16 3.83
C GLN A 164 -2.85 4.81 2.33
N VAL A 165 -2.33 5.69 1.46
CA VAL A 165 -2.29 5.44 0.01
C VAL A 165 -1.54 4.14 -0.27
N HIS A 166 -2.18 3.24 -1.00
CA HIS A 166 -1.63 1.92 -1.30
C HIS A 166 -0.41 2.01 -2.24
N PRO A 167 0.67 1.22 -2.02
CA PRO A 167 1.89 1.29 -2.83
C PRO A 167 1.67 1.16 -4.34
N LEU A 168 0.70 0.36 -4.78
CA LEU A 168 0.37 0.23 -6.21
C LEU A 168 -0.18 1.53 -6.81
N VAL A 169 -0.92 2.33 -6.04
CA VAL A 169 -1.42 3.64 -6.47
C VAL A 169 -0.26 4.63 -6.60
N GLU A 170 0.70 4.60 -5.66
CA GLU A 170 1.91 5.42 -5.76
C GLU A 170 2.78 5.03 -6.96
N ILE A 171 2.94 3.73 -7.23
CA ILE A 171 3.71 3.26 -8.39
C ILE A 171 3.04 3.66 -9.70
N ALA A 172 1.72 3.51 -9.81
CA ALA A 172 1.01 3.76 -11.06
C ALA A 172 0.73 5.25 -11.31
N PHE A 173 0.46 6.03 -10.26
CA PHE A 173 -0.08 7.39 -10.38
C PHE A 173 0.66 8.43 -9.55
N GLY A 174 1.67 8.05 -8.75
CA GLY A 174 2.33 8.93 -7.79
C GLY A 174 2.87 10.22 -8.41
N GLU A 175 3.52 10.12 -9.57
CA GLU A 175 4.03 11.29 -10.31
C GLU A 175 2.90 12.23 -10.74
N SER A 176 1.84 11.68 -11.34
CA SER A 176 0.67 12.45 -11.78
C SER A 176 -0.09 13.12 -10.63
N LEU A 177 -0.09 12.49 -9.46
CA LEU A 177 -0.74 12.99 -8.24
C LEU A 177 0.14 14.00 -7.50
N ALA A 178 1.47 13.98 -7.70
CA ALA A 178 2.40 14.93 -7.11
C ALA A 178 2.59 16.19 -7.95
N ALA A 179 2.38 16.11 -9.27
CA ALA A 179 2.56 17.24 -10.18
C ALA A 179 1.66 18.44 -9.79
N PRO A 180 2.19 19.68 -9.85
CA PRO A 180 1.39 20.89 -9.71
C PRO A 180 0.24 20.90 -10.73
N VAL A 181 -0.95 21.33 -10.29
CA VAL A 181 -2.10 21.46 -11.19
C VAL A 181 -2.11 22.87 -11.76
N SER A 182 -2.07 22.99 -13.09
CA SER A 182 -2.23 24.29 -13.75
C SER A 182 -3.69 24.75 -13.67
N PRO A 183 -3.98 26.02 -13.35
CA PRO A 183 -5.35 26.55 -13.37
C PRO A 183 -6.00 26.51 -14.76
N ASP A 184 -5.19 26.56 -15.82
CA ASP A 184 -5.66 26.55 -17.21
C ASP A 184 -5.92 25.13 -17.74
N ASP A 185 -5.68 24.10 -16.90
CA ASP A 185 -5.92 22.71 -17.26
C ASP A 185 -7.43 22.43 -17.28
N PRO A 186 -8.00 21.88 -18.38
CA PRO A 186 -9.42 21.56 -18.44
C PRO A 186 -9.85 20.53 -17.37
N ASP A 187 -8.92 19.71 -16.87
CA ASP A 187 -9.15 18.73 -15.81
C ASP A 187 -8.65 19.20 -14.44
N ALA A 188 -8.35 20.50 -14.26
CA ALA A 188 -7.79 21.06 -13.04
C ALA A 188 -8.59 20.66 -11.79
N THR A 189 -9.92 20.78 -11.85
CA THR A 189 -10.80 20.43 -10.73
C THR A 189 -10.72 18.96 -10.36
N GLU A 190 -10.67 18.04 -11.34
CA GLU A 190 -10.56 16.60 -11.07
C GLU A 190 -9.18 16.23 -10.51
N LYS A 191 -8.11 16.87 -11.01
CA LYS A 191 -6.75 16.66 -10.48
C LYS A 191 -6.62 17.15 -9.04
N LEU A 192 -7.17 18.33 -8.73
CA LEU A 192 -7.24 18.86 -7.37
C LEU A 192 -8.08 17.97 -6.46
N TYR A 193 -9.20 17.43 -6.96
CA TYR A 193 -10.03 16.51 -6.20
C TYR A 193 -9.29 15.23 -5.82
N ARG A 194 -8.57 14.61 -6.76
CA ARG A 194 -7.75 13.41 -6.49
C ARG A 194 -6.65 13.68 -5.47
N ARG A 195 -5.98 14.84 -5.56
CA ARG A 195 -4.98 15.28 -4.58
C ARG A 195 -5.60 15.49 -3.20
N TRP A 196 -6.80 16.05 -3.15
CA TRP A 196 -7.53 16.27 -1.91
C TRP A 196 -7.94 14.95 -1.24
N LEU A 197 -8.37 13.95 -2.01
CA LEU A 197 -8.71 12.61 -1.48
C LEU A 197 -7.54 11.94 -0.73
N ILE A 198 -6.30 12.23 -1.13
CA ILE A 198 -5.07 11.69 -0.51
C ILE A 198 -4.37 12.69 0.42
N GLY A 199 -4.97 13.84 0.72
CA GLY A 199 -4.40 14.85 1.61
C GLY A 199 -3.18 15.60 1.05
N ARG A 200 -3.01 15.65 -0.27
CA ARG A 200 -1.92 16.37 -0.97
C ARG A 200 -2.37 17.64 -1.70
N ALA A 201 -3.59 18.10 -1.44
CA ALA A 201 -4.06 19.38 -1.98
C ALA A 201 -3.58 20.51 -1.06
N GLU A 202 -2.92 21.50 -1.65
CA GLU A 202 -2.44 22.72 -0.99
C GLU A 202 -3.27 23.90 -1.52
N ASP A 203 -3.48 24.91 -0.69
CA ASP A 203 -4.12 26.18 -1.05
C ASP A 203 -5.50 26.06 -1.74
N LEU A 204 -6.31 25.09 -1.32
CA LEU A 204 -7.72 25.03 -1.76
C LEU A 204 -8.53 26.12 -1.08
N ASP A 205 -9.38 26.80 -1.85
CA ASP A 205 -10.38 27.69 -1.28
C ASP A 205 -11.49 26.90 -0.54
N ASP A 206 -12.14 27.56 0.42
CA ASP A 206 -13.16 26.95 1.27
C ASP A 206 -14.36 26.43 0.46
N ALA A 207 -14.68 27.07 -0.66
CA ALA A 207 -15.81 26.70 -1.50
C ALA A 207 -15.55 25.38 -2.24
N LEU A 208 -14.34 25.20 -2.76
CA LEU A 208 -13.88 24.00 -3.44
C LEU A 208 -13.78 22.84 -2.46
N GLN A 209 -13.26 23.10 -1.25
CA GLN A 209 -13.20 22.09 -0.19
C GLN A 209 -14.60 21.60 0.20
N GLN A 210 -15.57 22.50 0.35
CA GLN A 210 -16.97 22.13 0.63
C GLN A 210 -17.59 21.34 -0.52
N ALA A 211 -17.36 21.75 -1.78
CA ALA A 211 -17.87 21.04 -2.95
C ALA A 211 -17.31 19.60 -3.04
N PHE A 212 -16.01 19.42 -2.77
CA PHE A 212 -15.35 18.12 -2.73
C PHE A 212 -15.89 17.22 -1.63
N GLU A 213 -16.15 17.78 -0.45
CA GLU A 213 -16.75 17.05 0.67
C GLU A 213 -18.18 16.61 0.37
N GLN A 214 -19.01 17.48 -0.20
CA GLN A 214 -20.37 17.14 -0.62
C GLN A 214 -20.38 16.03 -1.67
N ARG A 215 -19.48 16.10 -2.68
CA ARG A 215 -19.34 15.06 -3.71
C ARG A 215 -18.99 13.71 -3.08
N PHE A 216 -18.01 13.69 -2.18
CA PHE A 216 -17.58 12.47 -1.51
C PHE A 216 -18.71 11.84 -0.67
N GLN A 217 -19.43 12.65 0.11
CA GLN A 217 -20.54 12.17 0.93
C GLN A 217 -21.67 11.58 0.10
N LYS A 218 -22.05 12.25 -0.99
CA LYS A 218 -23.08 11.76 -1.92
C LYS A 218 -22.69 10.39 -2.49
N ARG A 219 -21.44 10.23 -2.94
CA ARG A 219 -20.93 8.96 -3.47
C ARG A 219 -21.00 7.82 -2.44
N ASN A 220 -20.65 8.09 -1.19
CA ASN A 220 -20.72 7.10 -0.11
C ASN A 220 -22.16 6.70 0.23
N GLN A 221 -23.11 7.64 0.17
CA GLN A 221 -24.54 7.35 0.34
C GLN A 221 -25.07 6.44 -0.79
N ASP A 222 -24.68 6.70 -2.03
CA ASP A 222 -25.07 5.89 -3.19
C ASP A 222 -24.47 4.48 -3.13
N ALA A 223 -23.20 4.37 -2.69
CA ALA A 223 -22.53 3.08 -2.49
C ALA A 223 -23.19 2.25 -1.37
N ALA A 224 -23.52 2.88 -0.23
CA ALA A 224 -24.21 2.22 0.88
C ALA A 224 -25.61 1.72 0.49
N THR A 225 -26.33 2.50 -0.33
CA THR A 225 -27.66 2.13 -0.85
C THR A 225 -27.58 0.95 -1.81
N THR A 226 -26.58 0.93 -2.69
CA THR A 226 -26.35 -0.14 -3.67
C THR A 226 -25.95 -1.45 -2.98
N SER A 227 -25.06 -1.40 -1.98
CA SER A 227 -24.61 -2.58 -1.24
C SER A 227 -25.76 -3.24 -0.45
N ARG A 228 -26.68 -2.44 0.09
CA ARG A 228 -27.87 -2.91 0.83
C ARG A 228 -28.93 -3.57 -0.06
N ALA A 229 -28.93 -3.29 -1.38
CA ALA A 229 -29.86 -3.88 -2.34
C ALA A 229 -29.40 -5.24 -2.90
N VAL A 230 -28.13 -5.62 -2.70
CA VAL A 230 -27.51 -6.84 -3.29
C VAL A 230 -27.42 -8.01 -2.29
N ALA A 231 -27.70 -7.80 -1.01
CA ALA A 231 -27.72 -8.89 -0.02
C ALA A 231 -28.95 -9.81 -0.24
N PRO A 232 -28.77 -11.11 -0.58
CA PRO A 232 -29.89 -12.04 -0.67
C PRO A 232 -30.35 -12.45 0.74
N ASN A 233 -31.66 -12.64 0.86
CA ASN A 233 -32.36 -13.21 2.01
C ASN A 233 -32.04 -14.71 2.15
#